data_AF-A0A2N3LLX6-F1
#
_entry.id   AF-A0A2N3LLX6-F1
#
_cell.length_a   1.000
_cell.length_b   1.000
_cell.length_c   1.000
_cell.angle_alpha   90.00
_cell.angle_beta   90.00
_cell.angle_gamma   90.00
#
_symmetry.space_group_name_H-M   'P 1'
#
loop_
_entity.id
_entity.type
_entity.pdbx_description
1 polymer ?
#
loop_
_entity_poly.entity_id
_entity_poly.type
_entity_poly.pdbx_seq_one_letter_code
_entity_poly.pdbx_strand_id
1 'polypeptide(L)'
;MFKRFYLYIKRKRNMMYNFYKYQKFMSAGIYAYDNSIKFIARSDHYTAHKANQIFQQNYNQVFIRLFILLLRKILFNHKIRISNFHHHLDNFSGSVYRPVRSITGYSDSRIFDFDHQKVLNLFATRSDFYSTLKNYEYFQEFFPLPKILSKDEENLSVIEELIQFQQYSEWDEHDKCYIIDEIFKKYIHYFHACKKRENVLYNKLSSFLPSDRESYEIQWFIDEIHPMLLNMKYPCLKLHGDLWTANIMLIKKDSNQIYVIDWEYSNEYLFFYDFFNLMWLEVYVNHNEFYLNKYVRGEMDIYFEKIFAIFDLTFQKEHRLGYLYIFFLNFYKERVQPLHKSERHQFIHRFKKTIATIKKEGTEPIYKMMSQ
;
A
#
# COMPACT_ATOMS: atom_id res chain seq x y z
N MET A 1 -10.97 -12.36 -23.53
CA MET A 1 -11.40 -12.89 -22.21
C MET A 1 -10.71 -14.21 -21.87
N PHE A 2 -10.73 -15.22 -22.76
CA PHE A 2 -10.14 -16.55 -22.53
C PHE A 2 -8.67 -16.55 -22.10
N LYS A 3 -7.80 -15.77 -22.77
CA LYS A 3 -6.37 -15.64 -22.38
C LYS A 3 -6.18 -15.19 -20.92
N ARG A 4 -6.97 -14.21 -20.45
CA ARG A 4 -6.90 -13.72 -19.06
C ARG A 4 -7.35 -14.80 -18.07
N PHE A 5 -8.41 -15.53 -18.42
CA PHE A 5 -8.90 -16.65 -17.62
C PHE A 5 -7.88 -17.80 -17.55
N TYR A 6 -7.31 -18.21 -18.69
CA TYR A 6 -6.25 -19.22 -18.74
C TYR A 6 -5.03 -18.81 -17.89
N LEU A 7 -4.58 -17.56 -18.00
CA LEU A 7 -3.49 -17.04 -17.19
C LEU A 7 -3.82 -17.01 -15.70
N TYR A 8 -5.07 -16.69 -15.33
CA TYR A 8 -5.53 -16.76 -13.94
C TYR A 8 -5.43 -18.19 -13.41
N ILE A 9 -5.96 -19.18 -14.12
CA ILE A 9 -5.88 -20.60 -13.74
C ILE A 9 -4.43 -21.07 -13.64
N LYS A 10 -3.59 -20.72 -14.62
CA LYS A 10 -2.15 -21.04 -14.62
C LYS A 10 -1.46 -20.47 -13.37
N ARG A 11 -1.74 -19.21 -13.00
CA ARG A 11 -1.18 -18.58 -11.79
C ARG A 11 -1.62 -19.30 -10.52
N LYS A 12 -2.89 -19.69 -10.41
CA LYS A 12 -3.37 -20.45 -9.25
C LYS A 12 -2.74 -21.85 -9.18
N ARG A 13 -2.60 -22.56 -10.31
CA ARG A 13 -1.84 -23.82 -10.32
C ARG A 13 -0.38 -23.64 -9.88
N ASN A 14 0.27 -22.55 -10.33
CA ASN A 14 1.63 -22.24 -9.89
C ASN A 14 1.74 -21.99 -8.38
N MET A 15 0.70 -21.39 -7.79
CA MET A 15 0.63 -21.19 -6.35
C MET A 15 0.64 -22.52 -5.58
N MET A 16 -0.09 -23.53 -6.06
CA MET A 16 -0.05 -24.89 -5.51
C MET A 16 1.35 -25.52 -5.63
N TYR A 17 1.99 -25.38 -6.80
CA TYR A 17 3.35 -25.86 -7.01
C TYR A 17 4.34 -25.23 -6.02
N ASN A 18 4.28 -23.91 -5.84
CA ASN A 18 5.12 -23.20 -4.88
C ASN A 18 4.81 -23.60 -3.44
N PHE A 19 3.54 -23.86 -3.10
CA PHE A 19 3.17 -24.39 -1.79
C PHE A 19 3.89 -25.71 -1.50
N TYR A 20 3.89 -26.66 -2.44
CA TYR A 20 4.62 -27.92 -2.29
C TYR A 20 6.13 -27.71 -2.14
N LYS A 21 6.72 -26.78 -2.90
CA LYS A 21 8.14 -26.41 -2.77
C LYS A 21 8.50 -25.96 -1.34
N TYR A 22 7.59 -25.24 -0.69
CA TYR A 22 7.80 -24.64 0.63
C TYR A 22 7.08 -25.37 1.77
N GLN A 23 6.52 -26.55 1.53
CA GLN A 23 5.75 -27.31 2.52
C GLN A 23 6.55 -27.65 3.79
N LYS A 24 7.89 -27.68 3.68
CA LYS A 24 8.80 -27.93 4.80
C LYS A 24 8.73 -26.86 5.91
N PHE A 25 8.17 -25.70 5.63
CA PHE A 25 7.97 -24.61 6.60
C PHE A 25 6.54 -24.61 7.19
N MET A 26 5.70 -25.56 6.79
CA MET A 26 4.30 -25.64 7.19
C MET A 26 4.14 -26.65 8.34
N SER A 27 3.23 -26.34 9.26
CA SER A 27 2.79 -27.25 10.32
C SER A 27 2.04 -28.46 9.77
N ALA A 28 2.01 -29.56 10.52
CA ALA A 28 1.20 -30.71 10.17
C ALA A 28 -0.30 -30.33 10.11
N GLY A 29 -1.03 -30.90 9.15
CA GLY A 29 -2.45 -30.61 8.98
C GLY A 29 -2.97 -30.81 7.56
N ILE A 30 -4.24 -30.45 7.38
CA ILE A 30 -4.92 -30.46 6.08
C ILE A 30 -4.99 -29.03 5.55
N TYR A 31 -4.49 -28.79 4.34
CA TYR A 31 -4.45 -27.48 3.72
C TYR A 31 -5.36 -27.42 2.50
N ALA A 32 -5.98 -26.27 2.27
CA ALA A 32 -6.83 -26.03 1.12
C ALA A 32 -6.75 -24.56 0.69
N TYR A 33 -7.17 -24.28 -0.54
CA TYR A 33 -7.44 -22.91 -0.95
C TYR A 33 -8.55 -22.31 -0.09
N ASP A 34 -8.35 -21.04 0.27
CA ASP A 34 -9.39 -20.21 0.86
C ASP A 34 -10.53 -19.95 -0.16
N ASN A 35 -11.64 -19.38 0.31
CA ASN A 35 -12.82 -19.12 -0.54
C ASN A 35 -12.52 -18.16 -1.71
N SER A 36 -11.52 -17.29 -1.57
CA SER A 36 -11.06 -16.35 -2.59
C SER A 36 -9.97 -16.92 -3.52
N ILE A 37 -9.42 -18.10 -3.21
CA ILE A 37 -8.28 -18.69 -3.93
C ILE A 37 -7.07 -17.73 -3.93
N LYS A 38 -6.93 -16.85 -2.94
CA LYS A 38 -5.81 -15.92 -2.78
C LYS A 38 -4.69 -16.53 -1.95
N PHE A 39 -5.00 -17.43 -1.03
CA PHE A 39 -4.04 -18.12 -0.17
C PHE A 39 -4.42 -19.59 0.06
N ILE A 40 -3.44 -20.40 0.49
CA ILE A 40 -3.64 -21.77 0.95
C ILE A 40 -3.46 -21.77 2.46
N ALA A 41 -4.44 -22.26 3.21
CA ALA A 41 -4.44 -22.23 4.66
C ALA A 41 -4.76 -23.61 5.24
N ARG A 42 -4.27 -23.84 6.46
CA ARG A 42 -4.65 -24.99 7.28
C ARG A 42 -6.17 -24.95 7.53
N SER A 43 -6.83 -26.08 7.33
CA SER A 43 -8.29 -26.24 7.33
C SER A 43 -8.81 -26.46 8.75
N ASP A 44 -8.45 -25.56 9.65
CA ASP A 44 -8.95 -25.51 11.02
C ASP A 44 -9.57 -24.14 11.34
N HIS A 45 -10.41 -24.10 12.36
CA HIS A 45 -11.19 -22.91 12.70
C HIS A 45 -10.28 -21.73 13.11
N TYR A 46 -9.22 -22.01 13.87
CA TYR A 46 -8.31 -20.98 14.38
C TYR A 46 -7.56 -20.28 13.24
N THR A 47 -6.92 -21.04 12.36
CA THR A 47 -6.19 -20.51 11.20
C THR A 47 -7.14 -19.78 10.25
N ALA A 48 -8.33 -20.33 9.99
CA ALA A 48 -9.32 -19.65 9.13
C ALA A 48 -9.77 -18.31 9.72
N HIS A 49 -10.04 -18.26 11.02
CA HIS A 49 -10.43 -17.03 11.72
C HIS A 49 -9.33 -15.98 11.63
N LYS A 50 -8.09 -16.31 12.02
CA LYS A 50 -6.93 -15.40 11.96
C LYS A 50 -6.61 -14.93 10.55
N ALA A 51 -6.67 -15.83 9.57
CA ALA A 51 -6.47 -15.48 8.16
C ALA A 51 -7.55 -14.52 7.64
N ASN A 52 -8.81 -14.71 8.02
CA ASN A 52 -9.88 -13.80 7.62
C ASN A 52 -9.77 -12.42 8.29
N GLN A 53 -9.26 -12.37 9.53
CA GLN A 53 -8.92 -11.12 10.18
C GLN A 53 -7.86 -10.39 9.36
N ILE A 54 -6.72 -11.01 9.06
CA ILE A 54 -5.58 -10.33 8.41
C ILE A 54 -5.82 -10.08 6.91
N PHE A 55 -6.43 -11.02 6.19
CA PHE A 55 -6.61 -10.97 4.74
C PHE A 55 -8.07 -10.70 4.38
N GLN A 56 -8.49 -9.43 4.49
CA GLN A 56 -9.86 -9.02 4.14
C GLN A 56 -10.34 -9.60 2.80
N GLN A 57 -11.59 -10.07 2.76
CA GLN A 57 -12.21 -10.64 1.56
C GLN A 57 -13.01 -9.59 0.77
N ASN A 58 -12.34 -8.60 0.20
CA ASN A 58 -13.03 -7.57 -0.59
C ASN A 58 -13.22 -8.05 -2.05
N TYR A 59 -14.27 -8.84 -2.30
CA TYR A 59 -14.88 -8.92 -3.63
C TYR A 59 -16.18 -8.14 -3.61
N ASN A 60 -16.13 -6.89 -4.08
CA ASN A 60 -17.30 -6.02 -4.10
C ASN A 60 -18.36 -6.50 -5.13
N GLN A 61 -17.97 -7.36 -6.09
CA GLN A 61 -18.88 -7.86 -7.12
C GLN A 61 -19.32 -9.30 -6.84
N VAL A 62 -20.61 -9.48 -6.56
CA VAL A 62 -21.24 -10.77 -6.24
C VAL A 62 -20.99 -11.82 -7.32
N PHE A 63 -21.07 -11.44 -8.61
CA PHE A 63 -20.83 -12.36 -9.72
C PHE A 63 -19.38 -12.88 -9.75
N ILE A 64 -18.39 -12.02 -9.51
CA ILE A 64 -16.98 -12.44 -9.41
C ILE A 64 -16.81 -13.42 -8.25
N ARG A 65 -17.44 -13.14 -7.11
CA ARG A 65 -17.38 -14.02 -5.93
C ARG A 65 -17.98 -15.40 -6.23
N LEU A 66 -19.17 -15.46 -6.83
CA LEU A 66 -19.83 -16.72 -7.22
C LEU A 66 -18.97 -17.51 -8.21
N PHE A 67 -18.41 -16.83 -9.21
CA PHE A 67 -17.53 -17.45 -10.19
C PHE A 67 -16.27 -18.04 -9.53
N ILE A 68 -15.63 -17.30 -8.63
CA ILE A 68 -14.46 -17.79 -7.89
C ILE A 68 -14.81 -18.98 -7.00
N LEU A 69 -15.96 -18.96 -6.32
CA LEU A 69 -16.43 -20.09 -5.53
C LEU A 69 -16.66 -21.34 -6.41
N LEU A 70 -17.22 -21.16 -7.60
CA LEU A 70 -17.41 -22.24 -8.57
C LEU A 70 -16.06 -22.79 -9.07
N LEU A 71 -15.13 -21.92 -9.45
CA LEU A 71 -13.77 -22.33 -9.82
C LEU A 71 -13.08 -23.09 -8.70
N ARG A 72 -13.24 -22.65 -7.45
CA ARG A 72 -12.69 -23.35 -6.30
C ARG A 72 -13.25 -24.76 -6.19
N LYS A 73 -14.58 -24.90 -6.22
CA LYS A 73 -15.25 -26.21 -6.12
C LYS A 73 -14.88 -27.17 -7.25
N ILE A 74 -14.71 -26.67 -8.48
CA ILE A 74 -14.46 -27.52 -9.65
C ILE A 74 -12.96 -27.80 -9.84
N LEU A 75 -12.11 -26.77 -9.80
CA LEU A 75 -10.71 -26.85 -10.21
C LEU A 75 -9.71 -26.86 -9.06
N PHE A 76 -10.09 -26.37 -7.89
CA PHE A 76 -9.18 -26.15 -6.76
C PHE A 76 -9.70 -26.72 -5.43
N ASN A 77 -10.50 -27.79 -5.48
CA ASN A 77 -11.03 -28.49 -4.30
C ASN A 77 -10.01 -29.47 -3.68
N HIS A 78 -8.80 -29.53 -4.23
CA HIS A 78 -7.77 -30.44 -3.75
C HIS A 78 -7.31 -30.04 -2.34
N LYS A 79 -7.34 -31.01 -1.43
CA LYS A 79 -6.82 -30.90 -0.07
C LYS A 79 -5.43 -31.52 -0.03
N ILE A 80 -4.51 -30.83 0.63
CA ILE A 80 -3.12 -31.27 0.80
C ILE A 80 -2.96 -31.72 2.25
N ARG A 81 -2.39 -32.89 2.48
CA ARG A 81 -2.11 -33.36 3.84
C ARG A 81 -0.61 -33.32 4.09
N ILE A 82 -0.21 -32.60 5.13
CA ILE A 82 1.16 -32.61 5.65
C ILE A 82 1.15 -33.45 6.92
N SER A 83 1.79 -34.62 6.88
CA SER A 83 1.74 -35.60 7.96
C SER A 83 2.76 -35.36 9.06
N ASN A 84 3.92 -34.80 8.72
CA ASN A 84 5.07 -34.70 9.62
C ASN A 84 5.42 -33.23 9.87
N PHE A 85 5.77 -32.92 11.12
CA PHE A 85 6.46 -31.68 11.44
C PHE A 85 7.88 -31.76 10.88
N HIS A 86 8.19 -30.93 9.90
CA HIS A 86 9.57 -30.69 9.51
C HIS A 86 10.08 -29.54 10.38
N HIS A 87 10.84 -29.83 11.44
CA HIS A 87 11.55 -28.83 12.23
C HIS A 87 12.71 -28.24 11.42
N HIS A 88 12.42 -27.56 10.31
CA HIS A 88 13.44 -26.95 9.48
C HIS A 88 13.97 -25.63 10.08
N LEU A 89 13.18 -25.02 10.96
CA LEU A 89 13.49 -23.78 11.65
C LEU A 89 12.97 -23.90 13.09
N ASP A 90 13.83 -23.67 14.06
CA ASP A 90 13.44 -23.67 15.47
C ASP A 90 12.37 -22.59 15.69
N ASN A 91 11.24 -22.99 16.28
CA ASN A 91 10.11 -22.10 16.59
C ASN A 91 9.46 -21.41 15.38
N PHE A 92 9.36 -22.08 14.22
CA PHE A 92 8.51 -21.64 13.11
C PHE A 92 7.60 -22.77 12.62
N SER A 93 6.32 -22.50 12.49
CA SER A 93 5.26 -23.44 12.15
C SER A 93 4.17 -22.76 11.31
N GLY A 94 4.43 -22.64 10.00
CA GLY A 94 3.52 -21.97 9.08
C GLY A 94 2.13 -22.62 9.04
N SER A 95 1.09 -21.81 8.95
CA SER A 95 -0.31 -22.25 8.81
C SER A 95 -1.03 -21.63 7.60
N VAL A 96 -0.47 -20.57 7.01
CA VAL A 96 -0.99 -19.95 5.78
C VAL A 96 0.15 -19.63 4.83
N TYR A 97 -0.02 -19.97 3.55
CA TYR A 97 0.84 -19.60 2.45
C TYR A 97 0.12 -18.63 1.51
N ARG A 98 0.73 -17.48 1.24
CA ARG A 98 0.19 -16.43 0.37
C ARG A 98 1.24 -16.00 -0.66
N PRO A 99 0.98 -16.10 -1.97
CA PRO A 99 1.83 -15.46 -2.96
C PRO A 99 1.69 -13.94 -2.83
N VAL A 100 2.81 -13.24 -2.92
CA VAL A 100 2.88 -11.77 -2.89
C VAL A 100 3.38 -11.28 -4.24
N ARG A 101 3.01 -10.05 -4.58
CA ARG A 101 3.50 -9.43 -5.81
C ARG A 101 4.91 -8.91 -5.53
N SER A 102 5.90 -9.42 -6.25
CA SER A 102 7.22 -8.79 -6.36
C SER A 102 7.17 -7.65 -7.37
N ILE A 103 8.23 -6.83 -7.41
CA ILE A 103 8.40 -5.76 -8.39
C ILE A 103 8.30 -6.30 -9.83
N THR A 104 8.67 -7.57 -10.05
CA THR A 104 8.71 -8.23 -11.36
C THR A 104 7.56 -9.24 -11.62
N GLY A 105 6.68 -9.54 -10.65
CA GLY A 105 5.64 -10.56 -10.84
C GLY A 105 4.93 -11.04 -9.57
N TYR A 106 4.37 -12.26 -9.58
CA TYR A 106 3.84 -12.95 -8.38
C TYR A 106 4.75 -14.13 -8.04
N SER A 107 6.03 -13.82 -7.84
CA SER A 107 7.06 -14.83 -7.60
C SER A 107 7.41 -14.98 -6.11
N ASP A 108 7.23 -13.91 -5.35
CA ASP A 108 7.51 -13.88 -3.92
C ASP A 108 6.34 -14.49 -3.14
N SER A 109 6.60 -14.89 -1.91
CA SER A 109 5.57 -15.50 -1.07
C SER A 109 5.81 -15.22 0.40
N ARG A 110 4.72 -15.25 1.16
CA ARG A 110 4.71 -15.12 2.60
C ARG A 110 4.10 -16.37 3.23
N ILE A 111 4.73 -16.88 4.27
CA ILE A 111 4.19 -17.94 5.12
C ILE A 111 3.93 -17.36 6.51
N PHE A 112 2.69 -17.46 6.98
CA PHE A 112 2.26 -16.90 8.25
C PHE A 112 2.18 -18.00 9.31
N ASP A 113 2.85 -17.76 10.42
CA ASP A 113 2.82 -18.56 11.63
C ASP A 113 2.06 -17.76 12.70
N PHE A 114 0.80 -18.14 12.90
CA PHE A 114 -0.06 -17.50 13.89
C PHE A 114 0.20 -17.99 15.32
N ASP A 115 0.85 -19.14 15.49
CA ASP A 115 1.11 -19.71 16.81
C ASP A 115 2.32 -19.02 17.44
N HIS A 116 3.37 -18.76 16.66
CA HIS A 116 4.59 -18.08 17.13
C HIS A 116 4.65 -16.60 16.77
N GLN A 117 3.61 -16.04 16.13
CA GLN A 117 3.54 -14.63 15.71
C GLN A 117 4.71 -14.24 14.79
N LYS A 118 4.92 -15.01 13.71
CA LYS A 118 5.99 -14.80 12.74
C LYS A 118 5.46 -14.80 11.31
N VAL A 119 6.16 -14.12 10.42
CA VAL A 119 5.97 -14.23 8.98
C VAL A 119 7.30 -14.51 8.30
N LEU A 120 7.34 -15.55 7.47
CA LEU A 120 8.48 -15.88 6.62
C LEU A 120 8.23 -15.29 5.23
N ASN A 121 9.06 -14.31 4.86
CA ASN A 121 9.13 -13.74 3.53
C ASN A 121 10.12 -14.55 2.68
N LEU A 122 9.66 -15.06 1.54
CA LEU A 122 10.44 -15.81 0.57
C LEU A 122 10.54 -15.01 -0.73
N PHE A 123 11.76 -14.66 -1.10
CA PHE A 123 12.02 -13.80 -2.25
C PHE A 123 12.42 -14.65 -3.46
N ALA A 124 11.92 -14.28 -4.64
CA ALA A 124 12.27 -14.96 -5.87
C ALA A 124 13.60 -14.51 -6.45
N THR A 125 14.04 -13.29 -6.12
CA THR A 125 15.27 -12.70 -6.64
C THR A 125 16.14 -12.16 -5.52
N ARG A 126 17.46 -12.20 -5.75
CA ARG A 126 18.44 -11.55 -4.87
C ARG A 126 18.20 -10.04 -4.76
N SER A 127 17.77 -9.40 -5.84
CA SER A 127 17.51 -7.96 -5.87
C SER A 127 16.39 -7.58 -4.92
N ASP A 128 15.27 -8.31 -4.93
CA ASP A 128 14.13 -8.03 -4.04
C ASP A 128 14.52 -8.26 -2.57
N PHE A 129 15.26 -9.34 -2.28
CA PHE A 129 15.80 -9.65 -0.95
C PHE A 129 16.68 -8.51 -0.40
N TYR A 130 17.72 -8.12 -1.13
CA TYR A 130 18.65 -7.07 -0.67
C TYR A 130 18.01 -5.68 -0.65
N SER A 131 17.10 -5.38 -1.58
CA SER A 131 16.33 -4.13 -1.56
C SER A 131 15.47 -4.03 -0.30
N THR A 132 14.80 -5.13 0.08
CA THR A 132 13.98 -5.20 1.30
C THR A 132 14.81 -4.95 2.55
N LEU A 133 15.96 -5.62 2.69
CA LEU A 133 16.86 -5.41 3.82
C LEU A 133 17.40 -3.98 3.88
N LYS A 134 17.83 -3.43 2.74
CA LYS A 134 18.32 -2.04 2.66
C LYS A 134 17.24 -1.03 3.03
N ASN A 135 16.00 -1.25 2.60
CA ASN A 135 14.88 -0.38 2.94
C ASN A 135 14.55 -0.49 4.44
N TYR A 136 14.53 -1.71 4.99
CA TYR A 136 14.34 -1.93 6.41
C TYR A 136 15.39 -1.17 7.23
N GLU A 137 16.67 -1.36 6.91
CA GLU A 137 17.79 -0.68 7.59
C GLU A 137 17.70 0.84 7.52
N TYR A 138 17.25 1.36 6.38
CA TYR A 138 17.11 2.80 6.15
C TYR A 138 15.94 3.42 6.94
N PHE A 139 14.78 2.76 6.99
CA PHE A 139 13.55 3.34 7.55
C PHE A 139 13.27 2.99 9.01
N GLN A 140 13.86 1.92 9.56
CA GLN A 140 13.64 1.50 10.96
C GLN A 140 14.01 2.56 12.01
N GLU A 141 14.87 3.52 11.66
CA GLU A 141 15.22 4.64 12.54
C GLU A 141 14.05 5.61 12.73
N PHE A 142 13.17 5.73 11.73
CA PHE A 142 12.15 6.78 11.66
C PHE A 142 10.72 6.27 11.76
N PHE A 143 10.49 5.03 11.34
CA PHE A 143 9.18 4.40 11.28
C PHE A 143 9.19 3.11 12.10
N PRO A 144 8.10 2.77 12.81
CA PRO A 144 7.96 1.46 13.41
C PRO A 144 7.73 0.42 12.30
N LEU A 145 8.71 -0.46 12.11
CA LEU A 145 8.67 -1.59 11.18
C LEU A 145 8.58 -2.90 11.97
N PRO A 146 7.95 -3.95 11.42
CA PRO A 146 8.01 -5.28 12.01
C PRO A 146 9.46 -5.75 12.12
N LYS A 147 9.90 -6.11 13.33
CA LYS A 147 11.26 -6.56 13.59
C LYS A 147 11.66 -7.76 12.72
N ILE A 148 12.79 -7.65 12.02
CA ILE A 148 13.46 -8.80 11.41
C ILE A 148 14.07 -9.68 12.51
N LEU A 149 13.58 -10.91 12.60
CA LEU A 149 13.99 -11.92 13.59
C LEU A 149 15.13 -12.80 13.08
N SER A 150 15.13 -13.14 11.79
CA SER A 150 16.21 -13.89 11.15
C SER A 150 16.28 -13.62 9.65
N LYS A 151 17.45 -13.87 9.07
CA LYS A 151 17.74 -13.72 7.64
C LYS A 151 18.56 -14.90 7.15
N ASP A 152 18.23 -15.39 5.96
CA ASP A 152 18.91 -16.50 5.28
C ASP A 152 19.13 -16.11 3.81
N GLU A 153 20.39 -15.75 3.50
CA GLU A 153 20.79 -15.29 2.17
C GLU A 153 20.89 -16.43 1.15
N GLU A 154 21.13 -17.66 1.60
CA GLU A 154 21.22 -18.83 0.71
C GLU A 154 19.84 -19.17 0.15
N ASN A 155 18.83 -19.19 1.03
CA ASN A 155 17.45 -19.46 0.66
C ASN A 155 16.65 -18.19 0.28
N LEU A 156 17.29 -17.01 0.28
CA LEU A 156 16.67 -15.71 0.03
C LEU A 156 15.38 -15.52 0.84
N SER A 157 15.52 -15.56 2.16
CA SER A 157 14.36 -15.48 3.05
C SER A 157 14.61 -14.67 4.32
N VAL A 158 13.54 -14.06 4.83
CA VAL A 158 13.56 -13.23 6.04
C VAL A 158 12.38 -13.64 6.92
N ILE A 159 12.62 -13.83 8.21
CA ILE A 159 11.54 -14.00 9.20
C ILE A 159 11.36 -12.68 9.93
N GLU A 160 10.14 -12.17 9.95
CA GLU A 160 9.73 -10.97 10.67
C GLU A 160 8.72 -11.33 11.76
N GLU A 161 8.54 -10.44 12.72
CA GLU A 161 7.41 -10.51 13.64
C GLU A 161 6.08 -10.31 12.89
N LEU A 162 5.06 -11.08 13.26
CA LEU A 162 3.71 -10.87 12.78
C LEU A 162 2.98 -9.89 13.69
N ILE A 163 2.72 -8.68 13.19
CA ILE A 163 1.95 -7.68 13.91
C ILE A 163 0.46 -8.06 13.94
N GLN A 164 -0.14 -8.12 15.13
CA GLN A 164 -1.59 -8.19 15.30
C GLN A 164 -2.17 -6.77 15.32
N PHE A 165 -3.15 -6.50 14.47
CA PHE A 165 -3.68 -5.15 14.24
C PHE A 165 -5.20 -5.15 14.05
N GLN A 166 -5.81 -4.00 14.30
CA GLN A 166 -7.22 -3.73 14.04
C GLN A 166 -7.45 -3.52 12.54
N GLN A 167 -8.48 -4.15 11.99
CA GLN A 167 -8.77 -4.06 10.57
C GLN A 167 -9.29 -2.68 10.18
N TYR A 168 -8.98 -2.23 8.96
CA TYR A 168 -9.46 -0.95 8.45
C TYR A 168 -10.98 -0.79 8.55
N SER A 169 -11.75 -1.86 8.33
CA SER A 169 -13.22 -1.85 8.46
C SER A 169 -13.72 -1.55 9.87
N GLU A 170 -12.85 -1.71 10.87
CA GLU A 170 -13.14 -1.45 12.29
C GLU A 170 -12.66 -0.05 12.70
N TRP A 171 -11.97 0.71 11.84
CA TRP A 171 -11.47 2.04 12.18
C TRP A 171 -12.59 3.07 12.14
N ASP A 172 -12.78 3.75 13.27
CA ASP A 172 -13.67 4.91 13.36
C ASP A 172 -12.99 6.19 12.86
N GLU A 173 -13.68 7.33 12.95
CA GLU A 173 -13.11 8.63 12.54
C GLU A 173 -11.96 9.08 13.44
N HIS A 174 -12.00 8.73 14.74
CA HIS A 174 -10.94 9.07 15.68
C HIS A 174 -9.65 8.30 15.33
N ASP A 175 -9.77 7.03 14.97
CA ASP A 175 -8.66 6.21 14.49
C ASP A 175 -8.02 6.80 13.24
N LYS A 176 -8.85 7.23 12.29
CA LYS A 176 -8.37 7.87 11.06
C LYS A 176 -7.63 9.17 11.36
N CYS A 177 -8.19 10.03 12.21
CA CYS A 177 -7.52 11.25 12.67
C CYS A 177 -6.18 10.96 13.37
N TYR A 178 -6.14 9.96 14.25
CA TYR A 178 -4.93 9.54 14.93
C TYR A 178 -3.85 9.07 13.94
N ILE A 179 -4.24 8.24 12.97
CA ILE A 179 -3.31 7.68 11.99
C ILE A 179 -2.67 8.78 11.15
N ILE A 180 -3.46 9.71 10.60
CA ILE A 180 -2.89 10.75 9.75
C ILE A 180 -1.97 11.69 10.54
N ASP A 181 -2.33 12.01 11.79
CA ASP A 181 -1.47 12.80 12.69
C ASP A 181 -0.14 12.08 12.99
N GLU A 182 -0.18 10.79 13.32
CA GLU A 182 1.03 10.00 13.56
C GLU A 182 1.89 9.88 12.30
N ILE A 183 1.29 9.68 11.13
CA ILE A 183 2.02 9.67 9.87
C ILE A 183 2.74 11.01 9.65
N PHE A 184 2.04 12.15 9.78
CA PHE A 184 2.69 13.46 9.66
C PHE A 184 3.81 13.66 10.67
N LYS A 185 3.62 13.30 11.94
CA LYS A 185 4.68 13.40 12.96
C LYS A 185 5.93 12.60 12.60
N LYS A 186 5.76 11.35 12.13
CA LYS A 186 6.88 10.48 11.73
C LYS A 186 7.61 11.04 10.51
N TYR A 187 6.88 11.52 9.50
CA TYR A 187 7.50 12.16 8.34
C TYR A 187 8.17 13.50 8.67
N ILE A 188 7.60 14.32 9.56
CA ILE A 188 8.25 15.56 10.04
C ILE A 188 9.61 15.24 10.67
N HIS A 189 9.65 14.23 11.56
CA HIS A 189 10.90 13.79 12.17
C HIS A 189 11.90 13.29 11.12
N TYR A 190 11.44 12.44 10.20
CA TYR A 190 12.24 11.92 9.09
C TYR A 190 12.79 13.04 8.18
N PHE A 191 11.97 14.01 7.79
CA PHE A 191 12.35 15.12 6.92
C PHE A 191 13.38 16.04 7.55
N HIS A 192 13.27 16.31 8.84
CA HIS A 192 14.32 17.01 9.58
C HIS A 192 15.65 16.25 9.53
N ALA A 193 15.62 14.92 9.71
CA ALA A 193 16.83 14.10 9.62
C ALA A 193 17.42 14.11 8.19
N CYS A 194 16.59 14.01 7.15
CA CYS A 194 17.03 14.11 5.75
C CYS A 194 17.67 15.47 5.43
N LYS A 195 17.03 16.58 5.83
CA LYS A 195 17.59 17.92 5.63
C LYS A 195 18.93 18.08 6.37
N LYS A 196 19.01 17.62 7.61
CA LYS A 196 20.25 17.66 8.40
C LYS A 196 21.39 16.82 7.79
N ARG A 197 21.07 15.70 7.15
CA ARG A 197 22.03 14.81 6.48
C ARG A 197 22.33 15.23 5.04
N GLU A 198 21.79 16.36 4.55
CA GLU A 198 21.90 16.83 3.16
C GLU A 198 21.41 15.81 2.11
N ASN A 199 20.54 14.88 2.53
CA ASN A 199 19.98 13.84 1.67
C ASN A 199 18.69 14.32 1.00
N VAL A 200 18.74 15.49 0.34
CA VAL A 200 17.57 16.13 -0.29
C VAL A 200 17.93 16.62 -1.69
N LEU A 201 17.21 16.14 -2.70
CA LEU A 201 17.33 16.64 -4.06
C LEU A 201 16.25 17.68 -4.34
N TYR A 202 16.60 18.77 -5.03
CA TYR A 202 15.64 19.82 -5.39
C TYR A 202 15.40 19.82 -6.89
N ASN A 203 14.22 19.35 -7.29
CA ASN A 203 13.88 19.16 -8.69
C ASN A 203 12.73 20.08 -9.12
N LYS A 204 12.76 20.56 -10.37
CA LYS A 204 11.62 21.29 -10.95
C LYS A 204 10.49 20.31 -11.26
N LEU A 205 9.25 20.77 -11.26
CA LEU A 205 8.10 19.93 -11.63
C LEU A 205 8.28 19.22 -12.98
N SER A 206 8.96 19.86 -13.93
CA SER A 206 9.22 19.32 -15.26
C SER A 206 9.93 17.96 -15.26
N SER A 207 10.71 17.59 -14.24
CA SER A 207 11.32 16.25 -14.15
C SER A 207 10.33 15.14 -13.80
N PHE A 208 9.16 15.50 -13.26
CA PHE A 208 8.09 14.58 -12.87
C PHE A 208 6.97 14.49 -13.89
N LEU A 209 7.00 15.35 -14.91
CA LEU A 209 6.06 15.25 -16.02
C LEU A 209 6.37 13.98 -16.81
N PRO A 210 5.33 13.23 -17.24
CA PRO A 210 5.53 12.05 -18.06
C PRO A 210 6.10 12.47 -19.43
N SER A 211 6.81 11.54 -20.07
CA SER A 211 7.48 11.80 -21.36
C SER A 211 6.51 12.12 -22.50
N ASP A 212 5.27 11.65 -22.42
CA ASP A 212 4.16 11.93 -23.35
C ASP A 212 3.41 13.22 -22.99
N ARG A 213 4.16 14.32 -22.78
CA ARG A 213 3.60 15.65 -22.45
C ARG A 213 2.55 16.14 -23.45
N GLU A 214 2.57 15.62 -24.67
CA GLU A 214 1.64 15.99 -25.75
C GLU A 214 0.27 15.31 -25.65
N SER A 215 0.06 14.40 -24.68
CA SER A 215 -1.29 13.88 -24.45
C SER A 215 -2.18 14.98 -23.87
N TYR A 216 -3.32 15.20 -24.53
CA TYR A 216 -4.33 16.19 -24.13
C TYR A 216 -4.73 16.07 -22.65
N GLU A 217 -4.75 14.83 -22.13
CA GLU A 217 -5.08 14.58 -20.73
C GLU A 217 -4.04 15.12 -19.75
N ILE A 218 -2.74 15.03 -20.08
CA ILE A 218 -1.65 15.55 -19.24
C ILE A 218 -1.61 17.07 -19.28
N GLN A 219 -1.78 17.66 -20.47
CA GLN A 219 -1.83 19.11 -20.61
C GLN A 219 -2.96 19.72 -19.77
N TRP A 220 -4.14 19.09 -19.75
CA TRP A 220 -5.26 19.52 -18.91
C TRP A 220 -4.89 19.64 -17.43
N PHE A 221 -4.08 18.71 -16.89
CA PHE A 221 -3.63 18.80 -15.50
C PHE A 221 -2.63 19.94 -15.30
N ILE A 222 -1.75 20.20 -16.28
CA ILE A 222 -0.75 21.26 -16.21
C ILE A 222 -1.43 22.64 -16.22
N ASP A 223 -2.43 22.82 -17.08
CA ASP A 223 -3.16 24.10 -17.23
C ASP A 223 -3.91 24.51 -15.96
N GLU A 224 -4.23 23.55 -15.09
CA GLU A 224 -4.91 23.77 -13.82
C GLU A 224 -3.95 24.11 -12.67
N ILE A 225 -2.62 24.02 -12.89
CA ILE A 225 -1.62 24.32 -11.86
C ILE A 225 -1.18 25.78 -11.99
N HIS A 226 -1.27 26.51 -10.87
CA HIS A 226 -0.85 27.91 -10.81
C HIS A 226 0.63 28.08 -11.22
N PRO A 227 1.00 29.08 -12.06
CA PRO A 227 2.35 29.23 -12.60
C PRO A 227 3.48 29.31 -11.55
N MET A 228 3.20 29.88 -10.37
CA MET A 228 4.16 29.89 -9.27
C MET A 228 4.55 28.47 -8.85
N LEU A 229 3.58 27.56 -8.75
CA LEU A 229 3.82 26.16 -8.37
C LEU A 229 4.57 25.40 -9.45
N LEU A 230 4.35 25.71 -10.73
CA LEU A 230 5.10 25.12 -11.85
C LEU A 230 6.59 25.47 -11.81
N ASN A 231 6.91 26.69 -11.39
CA ASN A 231 8.27 27.22 -11.37
C ASN A 231 9.05 26.91 -10.08
N MET A 232 8.38 26.40 -9.05
CA MET A 232 9.00 26.01 -7.79
C MET A 232 9.93 24.80 -7.98
N LYS A 233 10.99 24.75 -7.17
CA LYS A 233 11.82 23.54 -7.00
C LYS A 233 11.31 22.79 -5.78
N TYR A 234 10.98 21.52 -5.96
CA TYR A 234 10.44 20.67 -4.92
C TYR A 234 11.52 19.77 -4.31
N PRO A 235 11.55 19.65 -2.97
CA PRO A 235 12.32 18.64 -2.27
C PRO A 235 11.86 17.24 -2.69
N CYS A 236 12.83 16.40 -2.99
CA CYS A 236 12.67 15.02 -3.39
C CYS A 236 13.52 14.16 -2.48
N LEU A 237 12.89 13.13 -1.94
CA LEU A 237 13.41 12.32 -0.85
C LEU A 237 13.01 10.88 -1.11
N LYS A 238 13.78 9.94 -0.55
CA LYS A 238 13.37 8.54 -0.53
C LYS A 238 12.14 8.39 0.36
N LEU A 239 10.98 8.09 -0.22
CA LEU A 239 9.71 7.91 0.49
C LEU A 239 9.22 6.46 0.38
N HIS A 240 8.07 6.14 0.98
CA HIS A 240 7.48 4.81 0.92
C HIS A 240 7.02 4.43 -0.49
N GLY A 241 6.43 5.38 -1.23
CA GLY A 241 6.03 5.20 -2.64
C GLY A 241 4.72 4.44 -2.87
N ASP A 242 4.21 3.76 -1.83
CA ASP A 242 2.95 3.03 -1.84
C ASP A 242 2.26 3.11 -0.47
N LEU A 243 2.36 4.26 0.21
CA LEU A 243 1.69 4.44 1.49
C LEU A 243 0.18 4.55 1.27
N TRP A 244 -0.57 3.65 1.92
CA TRP A 244 -2.03 3.62 1.96
C TRP A 244 -2.49 2.82 3.18
N THR A 245 -3.79 2.83 3.49
CA THR A 245 -4.32 2.25 4.74
C THR A 245 -4.05 0.77 4.91
N ALA A 246 -3.97 -0.02 3.84
CA ALA A 246 -3.63 -1.45 3.95
C ALA A 246 -2.17 -1.70 4.36
N ASN A 247 -1.30 -0.69 4.23
CA ASN A 247 0.11 -0.75 4.64
C ASN A 247 0.34 -0.11 6.02
N ILE A 248 -0.73 0.28 6.72
CA ILE A 248 -0.69 0.87 8.06
C ILE A 248 -1.39 -0.06 9.04
N MET A 249 -0.66 -0.55 10.02
CA MET A 249 -1.17 -1.48 11.03
C MET A 249 -1.45 -0.73 12.33
N LEU A 250 -2.72 -0.52 12.67
CA LEU A 250 -3.14 0.11 13.93
C LEU A 250 -3.23 -0.93 15.05
N ILE A 251 -2.51 -0.72 16.14
CA ILE A 251 -2.58 -1.52 17.35
C ILE A 251 -3.28 -0.70 18.44
N LYS A 252 -4.49 -1.12 18.84
CA LYS A 252 -5.17 -0.60 20.04
C LYS A 252 -4.85 -1.49 21.24
N LYS A 253 -3.95 -1.01 22.09
CA LYS A 253 -3.66 -1.53 23.44
C LYS A 253 -3.76 -0.36 24.43
N ASP A 254 -2.92 -0.33 25.46
CA ASP A 254 -2.86 0.77 26.44
C ASP A 254 -2.36 2.09 25.82
N SER A 255 -1.59 2.00 24.73
CA SER A 255 -1.24 3.12 23.86
C SER A 255 -1.53 2.74 22.41
N ASN A 256 -2.16 3.63 21.65
CA ASN A 256 -2.29 3.46 20.21
C ASN A 256 -0.89 3.44 19.58
N GLN A 257 -0.63 2.53 18.66
CA GLN A 257 0.62 2.48 17.91
C GLN A 257 0.33 2.14 16.45
N ILE A 258 1.11 2.71 15.53
CA ILE A 258 1.09 2.33 14.12
C ILE A 258 2.40 1.63 13.74
N TYR A 259 2.29 0.61 12.88
CA TYR A 259 3.42 0.08 12.11
C TYR A 259 3.18 0.33 10.63
N VAL A 260 4.25 0.58 9.89
CA VAL A 260 4.20 0.80 8.44
C VAL A 260 4.97 -0.33 7.75
N ILE A 261 4.31 -1.02 6.82
CA ILE A 261 4.84 -2.22 6.14
C ILE A 261 4.92 -2.04 4.63
N ASP A 262 5.48 -3.03 3.94
CA ASP A 262 5.54 -3.10 2.47
C ASP A 262 6.34 -1.93 1.81
N TRP A 263 7.58 -1.75 2.29
CA TRP A 263 8.53 -0.72 1.82
C TRP A 263 9.23 -1.07 0.49
N GLU A 264 8.85 -2.13 -0.23
CA GLU A 264 9.50 -2.54 -1.48
C GLU A 264 9.39 -1.51 -2.62
N TYR A 265 8.38 -0.63 -2.57
CA TYR A 265 8.16 0.44 -3.54
C TYR A 265 8.87 1.75 -3.17
N SER A 266 9.73 1.73 -2.15
CA SER A 266 10.44 2.93 -1.74
C SER A 266 11.39 3.44 -2.82
N ASN A 267 11.24 4.72 -3.15
CA ASN A 267 12.04 5.42 -4.16
C ASN A 267 12.05 6.93 -3.88
N GLU A 268 12.73 7.70 -4.71
CA GLU A 268 12.74 9.15 -4.65
C GLU A 268 11.44 9.75 -5.22
N TYR A 269 10.70 10.46 -4.38
CA TYR A 269 9.44 11.12 -4.73
C TYR A 269 9.42 12.56 -4.22
N LEU A 270 8.47 13.36 -4.72
CA LEU A 270 8.15 14.66 -4.13
C LEU A 270 7.82 14.48 -2.64
N PHE A 271 8.35 15.33 -1.76
CA PHE A 271 8.24 15.14 -0.29
C PHE A 271 6.79 14.99 0.24
N PHE A 272 5.78 15.48 -0.48
CA PHE A 272 4.37 15.32 -0.11
C PHE A 272 3.66 14.13 -0.77
N TYR A 273 4.36 13.33 -1.58
CA TYR A 273 3.78 12.27 -2.40
C TYR A 273 3.00 11.25 -1.57
N ASP A 274 3.60 10.73 -0.48
CA ASP A 274 2.96 9.67 0.32
C ASP A 274 1.67 10.13 1.01
N PHE A 275 1.57 11.40 1.43
CA PHE A 275 0.34 11.93 2.04
C PHE A 275 -0.80 11.96 1.01
N PHE A 276 -0.52 12.45 -0.20
CA PHE A 276 -1.53 12.48 -1.25
C PHE A 276 -1.79 11.09 -1.84
N ASN A 277 -0.82 10.19 -1.84
CA ASN A 277 -1.03 8.79 -2.23
C ASN A 277 -2.00 8.11 -1.27
N LEU A 278 -1.81 8.30 0.05
CA LEU A 278 -2.73 7.82 1.08
C LEU A 278 -4.15 8.37 0.84
N MET A 279 -4.29 9.70 0.68
CA MET A 279 -5.60 10.33 0.43
C MET A 279 -6.26 9.82 -0.85
N TRP A 280 -5.48 9.72 -1.94
CA TRP A 280 -5.98 9.30 -3.24
C TRP A 280 -6.42 7.83 -3.26
N LEU A 281 -5.63 6.94 -2.67
CA LEU A 281 -5.97 5.52 -2.61
C LEU A 281 -7.17 5.24 -1.71
N GLU A 282 -7.40 6.05 -0.66
CA GLU A 282 -8.66 5.98 0.09
C GLU A 282 -9.89 6.27 -0.80
N VAL A 283 -9.83 7.30 -1.63
CA VAL A 283 -10.92 7.65 -2.55
C VAL A 283 -11.08 6.59 -3.64
N TYR A 284 -9.96 6.16 -4.22
CA TYR A 284 -9.94 5.28 -5.38
C TYR A 284 -10.31 3.84 -5.01
N VAL A 285 -9.69 3.27 -3.97
CA VAL A 285 -9.84 1.86 -3.57
C VAL A 285 -10.97 1.68 -2.57
N ASN A 286 -11.03 2.53 -1.54
CA ASN A 286 -11.94 2.36 -0.41
C ASN A 286 -13.24 3.18 -0.54
N HIS A 287 -13.35 3.99 -1.61
CA HIS A 287 -14.46 4.92 -1.81
C HIS A 287 -14.70 5.84 -0.59
N ASN A 288 -13.61 6.21 0.07
CA ASN A 288 -13.62 7.02 1.27
C ASN A 288 -12.91 8.36 1.02
N GLU A 289 -13.64 9.46 1.17
CA GLU A 289 -13.14 10.83 0.93
C GLU A 289 -12.66 11.53 2.21
N PHE A 290 -12.66 10.85 3.36
CA PHE A 290 -12.39 11.43 4.68
C PHE A 290 -11.12 12.31 4.71
N TYR A 291 -9.94 11.76 4.35
CA TYR A 291 -8.69 12.53 4.41
C TYR A 291 -8.63 13.64 3.35
N LEU A 292 -9.15 13.38 2.15
CA LEU A 292 -9.14 14.36 1.08
C LEU A 292 -10.02 15.56 1.42
N ASN A 293 -11.20 15.32 2.02
CA ASN A 293 -12.11 16.38 2.45
C ASN A 293 -11.48 17.24 3.56
N LYS A 294 -10.80 16.62 4.53
CA LYS A 294 -10.05 17.35 5.56
C LYS A 294 -8.94 18.23 4.96
N TYR A 295 -8.18 17.72 3.99
CA TYR A 295 -7.18 18.52 3.27
C TYR A 295 -7.83 19.71 2.53
N VAL A 296 -8.89 19.46 1.76
CA VAL A 296 -9.59 20.49 0.99
C VAL A 296 -10.19 21.58 1.89
N ARG A 297 -10.66 21.23 3.10
CA ARG A 297 -11.19 22.16 4.10
C ARG A 297 -10.13 22.89 4.92
N GLY A 298 -8.86 22.53 4.76
CA GLY A 298 -7.73 23.18 5.44
C GLY A 298 -7.48 22.66 6.85
N GLU A 299 -8.15 21.59 7.26
CA GLU A 299 -7.97 20.97 8.58
C GLU A 299 -6.57 20.35 8.74
N MET A 300 -5.84 20.19 7.63
CA MET A 300 -4.46 19.70 7.61
C MET A 300 -3.41 20.79 7.35
N ASP A 301 -3.81 22.07 7.24
CA ASP A 301 -2.92 23.16 6.83
C ASP A 301 -1.70 23.27 7.75
N ILE A 302 -1.88 23.09 9.07
CA ILE A 302 -0.79 23.16 10.05
C ILE A 302 0.29 22.10 9.82
N TYR A 303 -0.08 20.91 9.31
CA TYR A 303 0.89 19.87 8.99
C TYR A 303 1.65 20.21 7.72
N PHE A 304 0.95 20.67 6.69
CA PHE A 304 1.56 21.08 5.42
C PHE A 304 2.48 22.29 5.60
N GLU A 305 2.08 23.30 6.35
CA GLU A 305 2.94 24.44 6.71
C GLU A 305 4.24 23.97 7.37
N LYS A 306 4.16 23.05 8.35
CA LYS A 306 5.34 22.49 9.02
C LYS A 306 6.26 21.80 8.02
N ILE A 307 5.76 20.86 7.21
CA ILE A 307 6.64 20.11 6.30
C ILE A 307 7.20 20.97 5.17
N PHE A 308 6.47 21.98 4.68
CA PHE A 308 6.99 22.94 3.69
C PHE A 308 8.09 23.80 4.30
N ALA A 309 7.87 24.31 5.52
CA ALA A 309 8.86 25.12 6.25
C ALA A 309 10.15 24.36 6.54
N ILE A 310 10.10 23.02 6.72
CA ILE A 310 11.31 22.20 6.84
C ILE A 310 12.24 22.46 5.66
N PHE A 311 11.73 22.63 4.45
CA PHE A 311 12.54 22.82 3.24
C PHE A 311 12.58 24.28 2.75
N ASP A 312 12.34 25.23 3.66
CA ASP A 312 12.36 26.66 3.38
C ASP A 312 11.36 27.07 2.28
N LEU A 313 10.24 26.33 2.20
CA LEU A 313 9.12 26.63 1.33
C LEU A 313 7.92 27.15 2.15
N THR A 314 7.06 27.92 1.50
CA THR A 314 5.78 28.35 2.06
C THR A 314 4.65 27.54 1.42
N PHE A 315 3.80 26.92 2.24
CA PHE A 315 2.60 26.23 1.76
C PHE A 315 1.53 27.27 1.35
N GLN A 316 1.15 27.27 0.08
CA GLN A 316 0.22 28.23 -0.52
C GLN A 316 -1.20 27.67 -0.46
N LYS A 317 -1.92 27.98 0.63
CA LYS A 317 -3.22 27.39 0.97
C LYS A 317 -4.27 27.58 -0.12
N GLU A 318 -4.25 28.72 -0.78
CA GLU A 318 -5.10 29.11 -1.91
C GLU A 318 -4.88 28.24 -3.15
N HIS A 319 -3.74 27.56 -3.25
CA HIS A 319 -3.38 26.69 -4.37
C HIS A 319 -3.37 25.20 -3.99
N ARG A 320 -4.11 24.80 -2.94
CA ARG A 320 -4.17 23.40 -2.47
C ARG A 320 -4.50 22.36 -3.55
N LEU A 321 -5.38 22.69 -4.49
CA LEU A 321 -5.68 21.80 -5.63
C LEU A 321 -4.49 21.66 -6.57
N GLY A 322 -3.68 22.71 -6.73
CA GLY A 322 -2.42 22.69 -7.50
C GLY A 322 -1.47 21.60 -7.02
N TYR A 323 -1.31 21.44 -5.71
CA TYR A 323 -0.47 20.36 -5.15
C TYR A 323 -1.04 18.96 -5.42
N LEU A 324 -2.37 18.79 -5.43
CA LEU A 324 -3.00 17.51 -5.82
C LEU A 324 -2.76 17.19 -7.30
N TYR A 325 -2.84 18.18 -8.19
CA TYR A 325 -2.51 17.99 -9.61
C TYR A 325 -1.05 17.61 -9.81
N ILE A 326 -0.13 18.28 -9.10
CA ILE A 326 1.31 17.95 -9.12
C ILE A 326 1.54 16.51 -8.65
N PHE A 327 0.93 16.12 -7.52
CA PHE A 327 0.98 14.74 -7.05
C PHE A 327 0.48 13.77 -8.12
N PHE A 328 -0.69 14.04 -8.72
CA PHE A 328 -1.29 13.13 -9.68
C PHE A 328 -0.43 12.97 -10.93
N LEU A 329 0.26 14.02 -11.39
CA LEU A 329 1.23 13.93 -12.47
C LEU A 329 2.40 13.00 -12.12
N ASN A 330 2.95 13.12 -10.90
CA ASN A 330 4.00 12.23 -10.42
C ASN A 330 3.48 10.79 -10.27
N PHE A 331 2.32 10.58 -9.65
CA PHE A 331 1.65 9.28 -9.53
C PHE A 331 1.37 8.66 -10.91
N TYR A 332 0.93 9.48 -11.87
CA TYR A 332 0.65 9.02 -13.22
C TYR A 332 1.91 8.47 -13.86
N LYS A 333 3.02 9.22 -13.86
CA LYS A 333 4.30 8.78 -14.41
C LYS A 333 4.77 7.46 -13.80
N GLU A 334 4.74 7.37 -12.47
CA GLU A 334 5.34 6.25 -11.74
C GLU A 334 4.45 4.98 -11.70
N ARG A 335 3.12 5.14 -11.66
CA ARG A 335 2.18 4.03 -11.40
C ARG A 335 1.20 3.77 -12.53
N VAL A 336 0.79 4.80 -13.27
CA VAL A 336 -0.29 4.70 -14.27
C VAL A 336 0.23 4.57 -15.69
N GLN A 337 1.29 5.31 -16.06
CA GLN A 337 1.85 5.35 -17.40
C GLN A 337 2.20 3.95 -17.94
N PRO A 338 2.78 3.02 -17.14
CA PRO A 338 3.09 1.66 -17.57
C PRO A 338 1.86 0.75 -17.80
N LEU A 339 0.67 1.17 -17.36
CA LEU A 339 -0.56 0.36 -17.48
C LEU A 339 -1.15 0.41 -18.89
N HIS A 340 -2.08 -0.51 -19.17
CA HIS A 340 -2.79 -0.52 -20.44
C HIS A 340 -3.69 0.72 -20.58
N LYS A 341 -3.85 1.26 -21.81
CA LYS A 341 -4.60 2.50 -22.08
C LYS A 341 -5.97 2.58 -21.41
N SER A 342 -6.72 1.47 -21.40
CA SER A 342 -8.04 1.40 -20.74
C SER A 342 -7.98 1.60 -19.23
N GLU A 343 -6.95 1.07 -18.56
CA GLU A 343 -6.74 1.23 -17.12
C GLU A 343 -6.31 2.67 -16.82
N ARG A 344 -5.40 3.22 -17.63
CA ARG A 344 -4.99 4.63 -17.52
C ARG A 344 -6.18 5.59 -17.58
N HIS A 345 -7.09 5.36 -18.54
CA HIS A 345 -8.28 6.18 -18.69
C HIS A 345 -9.19 6.10 -17.45
N GLN A 346 -9.31 4.94 -16.80
CA GLN A 346 -10.09 4.81 -15.56
C GLN A 346 -9.50 5.65 -14.42
N PHE A 347 -8.17 5.64 -14.23
CA PHE A 347 -7.50 6.46 -13.23
C PHE A 347 -7.72 7.95 -13.50
N ILE A 348 -7.47 8.41 -14.73
CA ILE A 348 -7.66 9.82 -15.13
C ILE A 348 -9.12 10.24 -14.92
N HIS A 349 -10.08 9.45 -15.42
CA HIS A 349 -11.50 9.78 -15.30
C HIS A 349 -11.93 9.87 -13.84
N ARG A 350 -11.51 8.91 -13.00
CA ARG A 350 -11.85 8.91 -11.58
C ARG A 350 -11.28 10.13 -10.88
N PHE A 351 -10.01 10.48 -11.15
CA PHE A 351 -9.39 11.65 -10.55
C PHE A 351 -10.07 12.95 -10.99
N LYS A 352 -10.33 13.13 -12.29
CA LYS A 352 -11.09 14.29 -12.80
C LYS A 352 -12.47 14.42 -12.14
N LYS A 353 -13.18 13.30 -11.96
CA LYS A 353 -14.49 13.28 -11.28
C LYS A 353 -14.37 13.71 -9.81
N THR A 354 -13.38 13.21 -9.07
CA THR A 354 -13.12 13.61 -7.69
C THR A 354 -12.85 15.12 -7.60
N ILE A 355 -11.98 15.64 -8.46
CA ILE A 355 -11.68 17.09 -8.48
C ILE A 355 -12.90 17.93 -8.85
N ALA A 356 -13.72 17.51 -9.82
CA ALA A 356 -14.95 18.21 -10.18
C ALA A 356 -15.94 18.27 -9.00
N THR A 357 -16.03 17.20 -8.21
CA THR A 357 -16.87 17.14 -7.01
C THR A 357 -16.38 18.14 -5.96
N ILE A 358 -15.07 18.13 -5.68
CA ILE A 358 -14.43 19.10 -4.76
C ILE A 358 -14.67 20.55 -5.19
N LYS A 359 -14.49 20.86 -6.49
CA LYS A 359 -14.72 22.21 -7.01
C LYS A 359 -16.17 22.64 -6.83
N LYS A 360 -17.13 21.74 -7.07
CA LYS A 360 -18.57 22.02 -6.89
C LYS A 360 -18.91 22.33 -5.44
N GLU A 361 -18.42 21.53 -4.50
CA GLU A 361 -18.66 21.72 -3.06
C GLU A 361 -18.00 23.00 -2.53
N GLY A 362 -16.83 23.38 -3.06
CA GLY A 362 -16.18 24.64 -2.71
C GLY A 362 -16.84 25.90 -3.28
N THR A 363 -17.68 25.77 -4.32
CA THR A 363 -18.42 26.89 -4.92
C THR A 363 -19.80 27.13 -4.30
N GLU A 364 -20.33 26.20 -3.50
CA GLU A 364 -21.55 26.43 -2.74
C GLU A 364 -21.22 27.23 -1.47
N PRO A 365 -21.80 28.42 -1.25
CA PRO A 365 -21.58 29.17 -0.03
C PRO A 365 -21.99 28.30 1.16
N ILE A 366 -21.06 28.10 2.11
CA ILE A 366 -21.32 27.46 3.41
C ILE A 366 -22.22 28.41 4.22
N TYR A 367 -23.51 28.47 3.86
CA TYR A 367 -24.52 29.31 4.53
C TYR A 367 -25.76 28.50 4.96
N LYS A 368 -25.72 27.16 4.90
CA LYS A 368 -26.91 26.33 5.19
C LYS A 368 -26.79 25.29 6.30
N MET A 369 -25.69 25.23 7.06
CA MET A 369 -25.56 24.25 8.16
C MET A 369 -25.32 24.85 9.55
N MET A 370 -25.58 26.14 9.76
CA MET A 370 -25.62 26.74 11.11
C MET A 370 -26.96 27.40 11.45
N SER A 371 -28.04 27.00 10.78
CA SER A 371 -29.40 27.38 11.14
C SER A 371 -30.26 26.12 11.31
N GLN A 372 -30.05 25.42 12.42
CA GLN A 372 -31.03 24.55 13.08
C GLN A 372 -30.68 24.40 14.55
#